data_AF-A0A3D4VZH6-F1
#
_entry.id   AF-A0A3D4VZH6-F1
#
_cell.length_a   1.000
_cell.length_b   1.000
_cell.length_c   1.000
_cell.angle_alpha   90.00
_cell.angle_beta   90.00
_cell.angle_gamma   90.00
#
_symmetry.space_group_name_H-M   'P 1'
#
loop_
_entity.id
_entity.type
_entity.pdbx_description
1 polymer ?
#
loop_
_entity_poly.entity_id
_entity_poly.type
_entity_poly.pdbx_seq_one_letter_code
_entity_poly.pdbx_strand_id
1 'polypeptide(L)'
;KRISIKDTRGIIDAILSGAINEAPTKKIPYFDFEVPTALPGVDPAILDPRDTYADAAQWEEKAKDLAGRFIKNFAKYEGNEHGKALVSAGPQL
;
A
#
# COMPACT_ATOMS: atom_id res chain seq x y z
N LYS A 1 -3.36 -16.43 -2.36
CA LYS A 1 -3.15 -16.72 -3.80
C LYS A 1 -2.35 -15.56 -4.42
N ARG A 2 -1.66 -15.76 -5.55
CA ARG A 2 -1.01 -14.64 -6.27
C ARG A 2 -2.10 -13.75 -6.90
N ILE A 3 -1.90 -12.44 -6.90
CA ILE A 3 -2.74 -11.50 -7.67
C ILE A 3 -2.75 -11.93 -9.14
N SER A 4 -3.92 -11.87 -9.79
CA SER A 4 -4.04 -12.25 -11.19
C SER A 4 -3.22 -11.32 -12.08
N ILE A 5 -2.61 -11.88 -13.13
CA ILE A 5 -1.94 -11.08 -14.15
C ILE A 5 -2.92 -10.15 -14.89
N LYS A 6 -4.20 -10.52 -14.97
CA LYS A 6 -5.26 -9.69 -15.55
C LYS A 6 -5.44 -8.41 -14.73
N ASP A 7 -5.59 -8.53 -13.41
CA ASP A 7 -5.76 -7.38 -12.51
C ASP A 7 -4.51 -6.51 -12.49
N THR A 8 -3.32 -7.14 -12.50
CA THR A 8 -2.05 -6.40 -12.58
C THR A 8 -1.98 -5.56 -13.85
N ARG A 9 -2.36 -6.12 -15.01
CA ARG A 9 -2.41 -5.36 -16.28
C ARG A 9 -3.43 -4.23 -16.23
N GLY A 10 -4.62 -4.47 -15.67
CA GLY A 10 -5.63 -3.42 -15.50
C GLY A 10 -5.15 -2.25 -14.62
N ILE A 11 -4.41 -2.55 -13.55
CA ILE A 11 -3.77 -1.51 -12.70
C ILE A 11 -2.74 -0.71 -13.52
N ILE A 12 -1.90 -1.38 -14.31
CA ILE A 12 -0.91 -0.70 -15.16
C ILE A 12 -1.60 0.16 -16.22
N ASP A 13 -2.66 -0.33 -16.87
CA ASP A 13 -3.41 0.45 -17.85
C ASP A 13 -4.05 1.70 -17.22
N ALA A 14 -4.58 1.59 -15.99
CA ALA A 14 -5.11 2.73 -15.25
C ALA A 14 -4.04 3.75 -14.83
N ILE A 15 -2.82 3.30 -14.54
CA ILE A 15 -1.66 4.18 -14.30
C ILE A 15 -1.28 4.92 -15.58
N LEU A 16 -1.14 4.20 -16.70
CA LEU A 16 -0.65 4.76 -17.96
C LEU A 16 -1.67 5.69 -18.63
N SER A 17 -2.97 5.42 -18.47
CA SER A 17 -4.04 6.28 -18.98
C SER A 17 -4.30 7.52 -18.12
N GLY A 18 -3.78 7.57 -16.89
CA GLY A 18 -4.05 8.62 -15.93
C GLY A 18 -5.37 8.45 -15.15
N ALA A 19 -6.17 7.43 -15.45
CA ALA A 19 -7.43 7.15 -14.75
C ALA A 19 -7.25 6.99 -13.23
N ILE A 20 -6.09 6.49 -12.78
CA ILE A 20 -5.78 6.37 -11.35
C ILE A 20 -5.74 7.74 -10.62
N ASN A 21 -5.42 8.83 -11.32
CA ASN A 21 -5.30 10.16 -10.72
C ASN A 21 -6.67 10.79 -10.42
N GLU A 22 -7.73 10.32 -11.08
CA GLU A 22 -9.10 10.81 -10.91
C GLU A 22 -9.94 9.89 -10.01
N ALA A 23 -9.41 8.71 -9.67
CA ALA A 23 -10.12 7.72 -8.86
C ALA A 23 -10.25 8.21 -7.40
N PRO A 24 -11.41 8.01 -6.75
CA PRO A 24 -11.54 8.25 -5.32
C PRO A 24 -10.54 7.36 -4.57
N THR A 25 -9.88 7.91 -3.55
CA THR A 25 -8.89 7.18 -2.75
C THR A 25 -9.35 7.01 -1.31
N LYS A 26 -8.77 6.01 -0.65
CA LYS A 26 -8.81 5.84 0.80
C LYS A 26 -7.41 5.65 1.34
N LYS A 27 -7.18 6.15 2.56
CA LYS A 27 -5.95 5.89 3.28
C LYS A 27 -6.00 4.51 3.93
N ILE A 28 -4.90 3.76 3.77
CA ILE A 28 -4.67 2.50 4.46
C ILE A 28 -3.75 2.75 5.67
N PRO A 29 -4.06 2.20 6.85
CA PRO A 29 -3.25 2.45 8.04
C PRO A 29 -1.84 1.87 7.94
N TYR A 30 -0.98 2.30 8.87
CA TYR A 30 0.44 1.95 9.02
C TYR A 30 1.37 2.46 7.94
N PHE A 31 1.04 2.36 6.65
CA PHE A 31 1.96 2.72 5.56
C PHE A 31 1.66 4.09 4.92
N ASP A 32 0.62 4.79 5.38
CA ASP A 32 0.14 6.07 4.84
C ASP A 32 -0.09 6.08 3.32
N PHE A 33 -0.50 4.92 2.78
CA PHE A 33 -0.80 4.80 1.35
C PHE A 33 -2.20 5.30 1.04
N GLU A 34 -2.30 6.14 0.00
CA GLU A 34 -3.55 6.45 -0.67
C GLU A 34 -3.80 5.42 -1.77
N VAL A 35 -4.89 4.68 -1.63
CA VAL A 35 -5.22 3.58 -2.52
C VAL A 35 -6.56 3.86 -3.20
N PRO A 36 -6.67 3.70 -4.54
CA PRO A 36 -7.93 3.92 -5.25
C PRO A 36 -9.00 2.94 -4.77
N THR A 37 -10.23 3.40 -4.63
CA THR A 37 -11.37 2.56 -4.25
C THR A 37 -11.96 1.79 -5.43
N ALA A 38 -11.66 2.22 -6.66
CA ALA A 38 -12.06 1.57 -7.90
C ALA A 38 -11.10 1.94 -9.04
N LEU A 39 -10.88 1.02 -9.98
CA LEU A 39 -10.15 1.26 -11.23
C LEU A 39 -10.86 0.54 -12.39
N PRO A 40 -10.88 1.11 -13.60
CA PRO A 40 -11.44 0.43 -14.77
C PRO A 40 -10.77 -0.92 -15.03
N GLY A 41 -11.57 -1.99 -15.17
CA GLY A 41 -11.06 -3.32 -15.52
C GLY A 41 -10.33 -4.08 -14.40
N VAL A 42 -10.33 -3.57 -13.16
CA VAL A 42 -9.74 -4.20 -11.97
C VAL A 42 -10.85 -4.56 -10.98
N ASP A 43 -10.78 -5.74 -10.37
CA ASP A 43 -11.69 -6.13 -9.29
C ASP A 43 -11.49 -5.23 -8.06
N PRO A 44 -12.50 -4.44 -7.63
CA PRO A 44 -12.37 -3.58 -6.45
C PRO A 44 -12.01 -4.32 -5.16
N ALA A 45 -12.38 -5.60 -5.04
CA ALA A 45 -12.13 -6.41 -3.84
C ALA A 45 -10.64 -6.70 -3.59
N ILE A 46 -9.77 -6.44 -4.57
CA ILE A 46 -8.31 -6.61 -4.45
C ILE A 46 -7.57 -5.30 -4.14
N LEU A 47 -8.25 -4.16 -4.25
CA LEU A 47 -7.62 -2.84 -4.12
C LEU A 47 -7.28 -2.54 -2.66
N ASP A 48 -8.18 -2.87 -1.73
CA ASP A 48 -7.85 -2.88 -0.31
C ASP A 48 -7.37 -4.27 0.10
N PRO A 49 -6.09 -4.43 0.48
CA PRO A 49 -5.58 -5.72 0.90
C PRO A 49 -6.32 -6.30 2.11
N ARG A 50 -6.98 -5.47 2.94
CA ARG A 50 -7.79 -5.94 4.08
C ARG A 50 -8.96 -6.80 3.64
N ASP A 51 -9.57 -6.48 2.51
CA ASP A 51 -10.77 -7.16 1.98
C ASP A 51 -10.45 -8.57 1.43
N THR A 52 -9.15 -8.88 1.28
CA THR A 52 -8.68 -10.20 0.82
C THR A 52 -8.44 -11.20 1.95
N TYR A 53 -8.53 -10.76 3.21
CA TYR A 53 -8.42 -11.62 4.38
C TYR A 53 -9.81 -12.04 4.86
N ALA A 54 -9.92 -13.26 5.40
CA ALA A 54 -11.15 -13.71 6.05
C ALA A 54 -11.45 -12.92 7.33
N ASP A 55 -10.41 -12.35 7.95
CA ASP A 55 -10.48 -11.53 9.16
C ASP A 55 -9.48 -10.38 9.02
N ALA A 56 -9.98 -9.14 9.14
CA ALA A 56 -9.17 -7.93 9.06
C ALA A 56 -8.09 -7.86 10.16
N ALA A 57 -8.30 -8.50 11.31
CA ALA A 57 -7.29 -8.56 12.37
C ALA A 57 -6.01 -9.31 11.93
N GLN A 58 -6.14 -10.31 11.06
CA GLN A 58 -4.98 -11.03 10.50
C GLN A 58 -4.17 -10.14 9.55
N TRP A 59 -4.85 -9.27 8.80
CA TRP A 59 -4.16 -8.25 8.01
C TRP A 59 -3.42 -7.28 8.92
N GLU A 60 -4.07 -6.81 9.99
CA GLU A 60 -3.48 -5.85 10.93
C GLU A 60 -2.21 -6.40 11.61
N GLU A 61 -2.23 -7.64 12.09
CA GLU A 61 -1.05 -8.30 12.67
C GLU A 61 0.13 -8.32 11.67
N LYS A 62 -0.14 -8.73 10.43
CA LYS A 62 0.88 -8.79 9.37
C LYS A 62 1.36 -7.41 8.94
N ALA A 63 0.47 -6.43 8.88
CA ALA A 63 0.80 -5.06 8.53
C ALA A 63 1.71 -4.44 9.58
N LYS A 64 1.44 -4.69 10.87
CA LYS A 64 2.30 -4.22 11.96
C LYS A 64 3.67 -4.90 11.98
N ASP A 65 3.75 -6.21 11.78
CA ASP A 65 5.04 -6.91 11.66
C ASP A 65 5.86 -6.36 10.48
N LEU A 66 5.23 -6.16 9.32
CA LEU A 66 5.89 -5.61 8.15
C LEU A 66 6.36 -4.17 8.40
N ALA A 67 5.52 -3.31 8.97
CA ALA A 67 5.87 -1.94 9.32
C ALA A 67 7.08 -1.90 10.27
N GLY A 68 7.10 -2.74 11.31
CA GLY A 68 8.23 -2.86 12.23
C GLY A 68 9.52 -3.29 11.52
N ARG A 69 9.45 -4.20 10.55
CA ARG A 69 10.60 -4.60 9.72
C ARG A 69 11.10 -3.45 8.85
N PHE A 70 10.21 -2.65 8.26
CA PHE A 70 10.58 -1.46 7.49
C PHE A 70 11.27 -0.43 8.37
N ILE A 71 10.71 -0.09 9.53
CA ILE A 71 11.28 0.87 10.49
C ILE A 71 12.68 0.40 10.93
N LYS A 72 12.81 -0.86 11.38
CA LYS A 72 14.10 -1.43 11.79
C LYS A 72 15.11 -1.43 10.65
N ASN A 73 14.69 -1.75 9.43
CA ASN A 73 15.58 -1.73 8.28
C ASN A 73 15.97 -0.30 7.90
N PHE A 74 15.10 0.69 8.09
CA PHE A 74 15.37 2.06 7.66
C PHE A 74 16.32 2.81 8.60
N ALA A 75 16.41 2.42 9.87
CA ALA A 75 17.29 3.04 10.87
C ALA A 75 18.76 3.20 10.44
N LYS A 76 19.27 2.30 9.59
CA LYS A 76 20.64 2.38 9.03
C LYS A 76 20.84 3.50 8.00
N TYR A 77 19.77 4.14 7.53
CA TYR A 77 19.81 5.28 6.61
C TYR A 77 19.61 6.63 7.32
N GLU A 78 19.34 6.66 8.63
CA GLU A 78 19.12 7.89 9.42
C GLU A 78 20.42 8.63 9.81
N GLY A 79 21.56 8.24 9.24
CA GLY A 79 22.88 8.81 9.56
C GLY A 79 23.10 10.25 9.11
N ASN A 80 22.20 10.82 8.31
CA ASN A 80 22.24 12.21 7.88
C ASN A 80 20.84 12.86 7.94
N GLU A 81 20.78 14.18 7.76
CA GLU A 81 19.52 14.94 7.86
C GLU A 81 18.48 14.52 6.81
N HIS A 82 18.90 14.17 5.59
CA HIS A 82 17.99 13.70 4.55
C HIS A 82 17.34 12.35 4.90
N GLY A 83 18.11 11.41 5.44
CA GLY A 83 17.59 10.13 5.90
C GLY A 83 16.61 10.29 7.04
N LYS A 84 16.93 11.13 8.03
CA LYS A 84 16.01 11.44 9.14
C LYS A 84 14.71 12.07 8.65
N ALA A 85 14.79 12.96 7.66
CA ALA A 85 13.61 13.60 7.09
C ALA A 85 12.65 12.62 6.39
N LEU A 86 13.14 11.46 5.93
CA LEU A 86 12.33 10.43 5.27
C LEU A 86 11.60 9.50 6.24
N VAL A 87 11.94 9.49 7.53
CA VAL A 87 11.32 8.60 8.53
C VAL A 87 9.81 8.86 8.65
N SER A 88 9.38 10.11 8.55
CA SER A 88 7.96 10.49 8.61
C SER A 88 7.14 10.03 7.40
N ALA A 89 7.79 9.73 6.28
CA ALA A 89 7.14 9.17 5.09
C ALA A 89 7.09 7.63 5.12
N GLY A 90 7.78 7.00 6.07
CA GLY A 90 7.75 5.56 6.27
C GLY A 90 6.56 5.10 7.12
N PRO A 91 6.46 3.78 7.38
CA PRO A 91 5.38 3.25 8.18
C PRO A 91 5.38 3.76 9.62
N GLN A 92 4.20 3.98 10.19
CA GLN A 92 3.98 4.44 11.56
C GLN A 92 3.21 3.37 12.36
N LEU A 93 3.69 3.06 13.57
CA LEU A 93 3.11 2.07 14.49
C LEU A 93 2.58 2.72 15.76
#